data_AF-A0AA39QQG8-F1
#
_entry.id   AF-A0AA39QQG8-F1
#
_cell.length_a   1.000
_cell.length_b   1.000
_cell.length_c   1.000
_cell.angle_alpha   90.00
_cell.angle_beta   90.00
_cell.angle_gamma   90.00
#
_symmetry.space_group_name_H-M   'P 1'
#
loop_
_entity.id
_entity.type
_entity.pdbx_description
1 polymer ?
#
loop_
_entity_poly.entity_id
_entity_poly.type
_entity_poly.pdbx_seq_one_letter_code
_entity_poly.pdbx_strand_id
1 'polypeptide(L)'
;YTGSKPVIPSSLADTPSASLGVDGLLKTLNNTLGSEYDLTPSLSSLLEAYISDEYDFGTVYGYLRPIWFDCDLNDIKHSLRTSEATDLKIRKEALVDGQITEDGLCITPWGISHAWLDKSRRKNVPTPINGYQWPVPIPDDSNLDLIRIEMLNLGAEYAWLDVLCLRQEGGQDEDLRAGEWMLDVPTIGNAYVKEKLVCYFNGLGRPLERGFDSDNGRSWFKRTWTLQEMSHDWVIGG
;
A
#
# COMPACT_ATOMS: atom_id res chain seq x y z
N TYR A 1 -10.80 14.54 -2.94
CA TYR A 1 -9.89 14.29 -4.08
C TYR A 1 -10.24 15.25 -5.20
N THR A 2 -9.28 16.02 -5.68
CA THR A 2 -9.49 17.01 -6.77
C THR A 2 -8.79 16.65 -8.07
N GLY A 3 -8.18 15.46 -8.15
CA GLY A 3 -7.48 15.00 -9.34
C GLY A 3 -8.40 14.38 -10.40
N SER A 4 -7.85 14.15 -11.58
CA SER A 4 -8.55 13.57 -12.74
C SER A 4 -8.36 12.05 -12.88
N LYS A 5 -7.49 11.43 -12.08
CA LYS A 5 -7.26 9.98 -12.13
C LYS A 5 -8.39 9.26 -11.38
N PRO A 6 -8.89 8.13 -11.90
CA PRO A 6 -9.93 7.37 -11.23
C PRO A 6 -9.38 6.76 -9.93
N VAL A 7 -9.99 7.13 -8.81
CA VAL A 7 -9.68 6.61 -7.48
C VAL A 7 -10.84 5.73 -7.03
N ILE A 8 -10.57 4.47 -6.72
CA ILE A 8 -11.57 3.59 -6.11
C ILE A 8 -11.80 4.00 -4.65
N PRO A 9 -13.05 4.15 -4.17
CA PRO A 9 -13.31 4.33 -2.74
C PRO A 9 -13.06 3.04 -1.97
N SER A 10 -12.75 3.13 -0.67
CA SER A 10 -12.52 1.98 0.21
C SER A 10 -13.70 1.01 0.19
N SER A 11 -14.93 1.53 0.22
CA SER A 11 -16.15 0.71 0.12
C SER A 11 -16.25 -0.12 -1.17
N LEU A 12 -15.70 0.39 -2.28
CA LEU A 12 -15.66 -0.36 -3.53
C LEU A 12 -14.55 -1.41 -3.52
N ALA A 13 -13.36 -1.05 -3.00
CA ALA A 13 -12.26 -2.00 -2.84
C ALA A 13 -12.68 -3.19 -1.97
N ASP A 14 -13.37 -2.94 -0.86
CA ASP A 14 -13.81 -3.96 0.10
C ASP A 14 -15.04 -4.76 -0.37
N THR A 15 -15.54 -4.49 -1.58
CA THR A 15 -16.69 -5.22 -2.12
C THR A 15 -16.28 -6.67 -2.44
N PRO A 16 -16.91 -7.70 -1.85
CA PRO A 16 -16.59 -9.09 -2.17
C PRO A 16 -16.84 -9.39 -3.65
N SER A 17 -15.86 -9.99 -4.34
CA SER A 17 -15.98 -10.28 -5.79
C SER A 17 -17.20 -11.14 -6.11
N ALA A 18 -17.53 -12.09 -5.22
CA ALA A 18 -18.71 -12.94 -5.34
C ALA A 18 -20.03 -12.15 -5.41
N SER A 19 -20.12 -10.97 -4.78
CA SER A 19 -21.32 -10.13 -4.81
C SER A 19 -21.54 -9.42 -6.16
N LEU A 20 -20.46 -9.21 -6.91
CA LEU A 20 -20.48 -8.59 -8.23
C LEU A 20 -20.67 -9.63 -9.33
N GLY A 21 -20.14 -10.83 -9.13
CA GLY A 21 -20.05 -11.85 -10.18
C GLY A 21 -19.09 -11.44 -11.31
N VAL A 22 -18.90 -12.34 -12.27
CA VAL A 22 -17.94 -12.15 -13.37
C VAL A 22 -18.24 -10.89 -14.19
N ASP A 23 -19.50 -10.72 -14.61
CA ASP A 23 -19.92 -9.55 -15.39
C ASP A 23 -19.83 -8.25 -14.60
N GLY A 24 -20.19 -8.28 -13.32
CA GLY A 24 -20.11 -7.12 -12.44
C GLY A 24 -18.66 -6.69 -12.20
N LEU A 25 -17.74 -7.65 -12.04
CA LEU A 25 -16.31 -7.37 -11.94
C LEU A 25 -15.77 -6.70 -13.21
N LEU A 26 -16.02 -7.28 -14.39
CA LEU A 26 -15.58 -6.67 -15.65
C LEU A 26 -16.13 -5.24 -15.80
N LYS A 27 -17.43 -5.06 -15.59
CA LYS A 27 -18.05 -3.74 -15.68
C LYS A 27 -17.41 -2.73 -14.72
N THR A 28 -17.11 -3.16 -13.49
CA THR A 28 -16.50 -2.30 -12.48
C THR A 28 -15.05 -1.97 -12.83
N LEU A 29 -14.27 -2.93 -13.34
CA LEU A 29 -12.91 -2.71 -13.86
C LEU A 29 -12.91 -1.73 -15.03
N ASN A 30 -13.78 -1.96 -16.03
CA ASN A 30 -13.95 -1.09 -17.19
C ASN A 30 -14.27 0.36 -16.77
N ASN A 31 -15.26 0.54 -15.89
CA ASN A 31 -15.62 1.86 -15.37
C ASN A 31 -14.48 2.52 -14.60
N THR A 32 -13.76 1.75 -13.78
CA THR A 32 -12.66 2.26 -12.95
C THR A 32 -11.46 2.65 -13.79
N LEU A 33 -11.13 1.86 -14.82
CA LEU A 33 -9.94 2.04 -15.64
C LEU A 33 -10.23 2.90 -16.88
N GLY A 34 -11.50 3.24 -17.15
CA GLY A 34 -11.90 4.01 -18.33
C GLY A 34 -11.72 3.21 -19.63
N SER A 35 -12.12 1.94 -19.61
CA SER A 35 -12.01 1.01 -20.74
C SER A 35 -13.36 0.35 -21.04
N GLU A 36 -13.47 -0.32 -22.18
CA GLU A 36 -14.68 -0.97 -22.68
C GLU A 36 -14.37 -2.39 -23.18
N TYR A 37 -13.57 -3.15 -22.42
CA TYR A 37 -13.23 -4.51 -22.82
C TYR A 37 -14.41 -5.46 -22.71
N ASP A 38 -14.47 -6.42 -23.63
CA ASP A 38 -15.42 -7.53 -23.58
C ASP A 38 -14.84 -8.73 -22.80
N LEU A 39 -15.75 -9.57 -22.32
CA LEU A 39 -15.38 -10.77 -21.58
C LEU A 39 -14.81 -11.84 -22.53
N THR A 40 -13.51 -12.13 -22.41
CA THR A 40 -12.87 -13.25 -23.11
C THR A 40 -13.01 -14.54 -22.29
N PRO A 41 -12.90 -15.74 -22.89
CA PRO A 41 -12.89 -16.99 -22.13
C PRO A 41 -11.78 -17.05 -21.07
N SER A 42 -10.60 -16.51 -21.39
CA SER A 42 -9.44 -16.48 -20.49
C SER A 42 -9.69 -15.54 -19.31
N LEU A 43 -10.23 -14.34 -19.56
CA LEU A 43 -10.59 -13.38 -18.53
C LEU A 43 -11.74 -13.88 -17.66
N SER A 44 -12.80 -14.46 -18.27
CA SER A 44 -13.92 -15.08 -17.53
C SER A 44 -13.41 -16.09 -16.52
N SER A 45 -12.60 -17.05 -16.99
CA SER A 45 -12.07 -18.11 -16.15
C SER A 45 -11.08 -17.60 -15.10
N LEU A 46 -10.46 -16.44 -15.29
CA LEU A 46 -9.64 -15.80 -14.28
C LEU A 46 -10.48 -15.13 -13.20
N LEU A 47 -11.51 -14.37 -13.59
CA LEU A 47 -12.43 -13.72 -12.65
C LEU A 47 -13.22 -14.74 -11.82
N GLU A 48 -13.61 -15.87 -12.41
CA GLU A 48 -14.19 -17.01 -11.67
C GLU A 48 -13.26 -17.57 -10.60
N ALA A 49 -11.95 -17.65 -10.90
CA ALA A 49 -10.95 -18.09 -9.93
C ALA A 49 -10.84 -17.10 -8.77
N TYR A 50 -10.73 -15.79 -9.05
CA TYR A 50 -10.70 -14.77 -7.99
C TYR A 50 -11.97 -14.75 -7.12
N ILE A 51 -13.14 -15.01 -7.71
CA ILE A 51 -14.37 -15.18 -6.92
C ILE A 51 -14.28 -16.42 -6.02
N SER A 52 -13.75 -17.53 -6.54
CA SER A 52 -13.60 -18.78 -5.79
C SER A 52 -12.57 -18.68 -4.67
N ASP A 53 -11.54 -17.85 -4.85
CA ASP A 53 -10.50 -17.54 -3.85
C ASP A 53 -10.96 -16.48 -2.84
N GLU A 54 -12.24 -16.07 -2.89
CA GLU A 54 -12.88 -15.10 -1.98
C GLU A 54 -12.25 -13.70 -2.00
N TYR A 55 -11.64 -13.31 -3.12
CA TYR A 55 -11.00 -11.99 -3.24
C TYR A 55 -12.03 -10.86 -3.22
N ASP A 56 -11.66 -9.72 -2.65
CA ASP A 56 -12.39 -8.47 -2.82
C ASP A 56 -12.01 -7.78 -4.14
N PHE A 57 -12.79 -6.77 -4.53
CA PHE A 57 -12.55 -6.02 -5.76
C PHE A 57 -11.20 -5.29 -5.73
N GLY A 58 -10.75 -4.82 -4.57
CA GLY A 58 -9.47 -4.13 -4.40
C GLY A 58 -8.29 -5.02 -4.79
N THR A 59 -8.34 -6.28 -4.35
CA THR A 59 -7.34 -7.31 -4.66
C THR A 59 -7.36 -7.64 -6.15
N VAL A 60 -8.54 -7.88 -6.74
CA VAL A 60 -8.69 -8.13 -8.18
C VAL A 60 -8.14 -6.96 -9.01
N TYR A 61 -8.50 -5.73 -8.63
CA TYR A 61 -8.00 -4.52 -9.27
C TYR A 61 -6.48 -4.41 -9.16
N GLY A 62 -5.91 -4.71 -7.99
CA GLY A 62 -4.46 -4.69 -7.76
C GLY A 62 -3.69 -5.65 -8.68
N TYR A 63 -4.20 -6.86 -8.87
CA TYR A 63 -3.58 -7.86 -9.77
C TYR A 63 -3.70 -7.49 -11.25
N LEU A 64 -4.88 -7.03 -11.67
CA LEU A 64 -5.18 -6.87 -13.10
C LEU A 64 -4.70 -5.52 -13.66
N ARG A 65 -4.73 -4.46 -12.85
CA ARG A 65 -4.39 -3.10 -13.30
C ARG A 65 -3.02 -3.01 -14.00
N PRO A 66 -1.90 -3.54 -13.46
CA PRO A 66 -0.58 -3.34 -14.05
C PRO A 66 -0.44 -3.90 -15.46
N ILE A 67 -1.29 -4.85 -15.84
CA ILE A 67 -1.26 -5.50 -17.16
C ILE A 67 -2.47 -5.14 -18.01
N TRP A 68 -3.46 -4.42 -17.47
CA TRP A 68 -4.79 -4.24 -18.07
C TRP A 68 -4.75 -3.67 -19.48
N PHE A 69 -3.85 -2.72 -19.73
CA PHE A 69 -3.68 -2.09 -21.04
C PHE A 69 -2.54 -2.67 -21.87
N ASP A 70 -1.65 -3.44 -21.24
CA ASP A 70 -0.39 -3.89 -21.83
C ASP A 70 -0.42 -5.38 -22.23
N CYS A 71 -1.49 -6.11 -21.92
CA CYS A 71 -1.65 -7.52 -22.27
C CYS A 71 -2.83 -7.79 -23.21
N ASP A 72 -2.75 -8.94 -23.91
CA ASP A 72 -3.90 -9.50 -24.60
C ASP A 72 -4.80 -10.19 -23.58
N LEU A 73 -6.03 -9.68 -23.39
CA LEU A 73 -7.00 -10.27 -22.46
C LEU A 73 -7.42 -11.68 -22.85
N ASN A 74 -7.16 -12.13 -24.09
CA ASN A 74 -7.34 -13.53 -24.49
C ASN A 74 -6.28 -14.45 -23.89
N ASP A 75 -5.14 -13.92 -23.44
CA ASP A 75 -4.04 -14.68 -22.85
C ASP A 75 -3.56 -14.07 -21.52
N ILE A 76 -4.46 -13.40 -20.79
CA ILE A 76 -4.16 -12.69 -19.54
C ILE A 76 -3.49 -13.58 -18.49
N LYS A 77 -3.88 -14.86 -18.43
CA LYS A 77 -3.28 -15.84 -17.51
C LYS A 77 -1.79 -16.08 -17.81
N HIS A 78 -1.39 -16.08 -19.08
CA HIS A 78 0.01 -16.20 -19.45
C HIS A 78 0.81 -14.94 -19.09
N SER A 79 0.23 -13.76 -19.30
CA SER A 79 0.83 -12.49 -18.88
C SER A 79 1.05 -12.44 -17.37
N LEU A 80 0.06 -12.84 -16.57
CA LEU A 80 0.21 -12.93 -15.12
C LEU A 80 1.34 -13.89 -14.70
N ARG A 81 1.39 -15.09 -15.28
CA ARG A 81 2.48 -16.05 -15.00
C ARG A 81 3.86 -15.51 -15.38
N THR A 82 3.93 -14.74 -16.46
CA THR A 82 5.18 -14.10 -16.89
C THR A 82 5.59 -13.01 -15.90
N SER A 83 4.65 -12.19 -15.43
CA SER A 83 4.89 -11.19 -14.40
C SER A 83 5.31 -11.83 -13.07
N GLU A 84 4.64 -12.90 -12.62
CA GLU A 84 5.04 -13.66 -11.43
C GLU A 84 6.45 -14.25 -11.55
N ALA A 85 6.79 -14.85 -12.69
CA ALA A 85 8.13 -15.39 -12.92
C ALA A 85 9.19 -14.28 -12.91
N THR A 86 8.85 -13.10 -13.43
CA THR A 86 9.72 -11.92 -13.43
C THR A 86 9.91 -11.38 -12.02
N ASP A 87 8.84 -11.22 -11.25
CA ASP A 87 8.89 -10.82 -9.84
C ASP A 87 9.74 -11.79 -9.01
N LEU A 88 9.55 -13.11 -9.17
CA LEU A 88 10.37 -14.11 -8.50
C LEU A 88 11.86 -14.02 -8.88
N LYS A 89 12.16 -13.69 -10.14
CA LYS A 89 13.54 -13.47 -10.59
C LYS A 89 14.12 -12.21 -9.97
N ILE A 90 13.38 -11.10 -10.00
CA ILE A 90 13.77 -9.83 -9.38
C ILE A 90 14.02 -10.05 -7.89
N ARG A 91 13.13 -10.70 -7.14
CA ARG A 91 13.32 -10.99 -5.70
C ARG A 91 14.57 -11.82 -5.42
N LYS A 92 14.89 -12.78 -6.30
CA LYS A 92 16.12 -13.58 -6.17
C LYS A 92 17.38 -12.77 -6.45
N GLU A 93 17.34 -11.88 -7.44
CA GLU A 93 18.47 -11.03 -7.84
C GLU A 93 18.64 -9.81 -6.93
N ALA A 94 17.54 -9.34 -6.33
CA ALA A 94 17.51 -8.25 -5.38
C ALA A 94 18.28 -8.57 -4.11
N LEU A 95 18.41 -9.86 -3.73
CA LEU A 95 19.14 -10.28 -2.54
C LEU A 95 20.60 -10.58 -2.89
N VAL A 96 21.49 -9.62 -2.65
CA VAL A 96 22.95 -9.80 -2.76
C VAL A 96 23.53 -9.74 -1.36
N ASP A 97 24.21 -10.83 -0.94
CA ASP A 97 24.81 -10.96 0.39
C ASP A 97 23.85 -10.67 1.56
N GLY A 98 22.56 -11.00 1.37
CA GLY A 98 21.50 -10.78 2.37
C GLY A 98 20.97 -9.35 2.42
N GLN A 99 21.29 -8.50 1.44
CA GLN A 99 20.79 -7.13 1.34
C GLN A 99 19.97 -6.94 0.05
N ILE A 100 18.89 -6.16 0.15
CA ILE A 100 18.06 -5.77 -1.00
C ILE A 100 18.81 -4.70 -1.80
N THR A 101 19.05 -4.95 -3.08
CA THR A 101 19.67 -4.01 -4.02
C THR A 101 18.66 -3.03 -4.59
N GLU A 102 19.17 -1.87 -5.01
CA GLU A 102 18.39 -0.80 -5.62
C GLU A 102 17.65 -1.26 -6.90
N ASP A 103 18.23 -2.19 -7.64
CA ASP A 103 17.70 -2.74 -8.89
C ASP A 103 16.52 -3.70 -8.68
N GLY A 104 16.33 -4.20 -7.45
CA GLY A 104 15.20 -5.04 -7.06
C GLY A 104 13.86 -4.30 -6.94
N LEU A 105 13.91 -2.96 -6.88
CA LEU A 105 12.76 -2.10 -6.66
C LEU A 105 12.19 -1.63 -8.00
N CYS A 106 11.39 -2.49 -8.65
CA CYS A 106 10.74 -2.18 -9.92
C CYS A 106 9.59 -1.17 -9.78
N ILE A 107 9.01 -1.04 -8.57
CA ILE A 107 8.05 0.00 -8.19
C ILE A 107 8.39 0.41 -6.76
N THR A 108 8.90 1.63 -6.57
CA THR A 108 9.04 2.18 -5.23
C THR A 108 7.71 2.78 -4.80
N PRO A 109 7.13 2.35 -3.65
CA PRO A 109 5.94 2.99 -3.12
C PRO A 109 6.30 4.38 -2.57
N TRP A 110 5.32 5.26 -2.46
CA TRP A 110 5.50 6.49 -1.69
C TRP A 110 5.63 6.15 -0.21
N GLY A 111 6.62 6.73 0.45
CA GLY A 111 6.85 6.53 1.87
C GLY A 111 5.98 7.46 2.72
N ILE A 112 5.49 6.96 3.84
CA ILE A 112 4.92 7.80 4.91
C ILE A 112 5.76 7.62 6.17
N SER A 113 6.34 8.72 6.64
CA SER A 113 7.04 8.74 7.93
C SER A 113 6.28 9.62 8.91
N HIS A 114 6.05 9.14 10.13
CA HIS A 114 5.27 9.88 11.11
C HIS A 114 5.78 9.72 12.54
N ALA A 115 5.43 10.68 13.41
CA ALA A 115 5.67 10.56 14.84
C ALA A 115 4.68 9.59 15.50
N TRP A 116 5.12 8.95 16.58
CA TRP A 116 4.27 8.08 17.40
C TRP A 116 3.65 8.86 18.54
N LEU A 117 2.32 8.85 18.62
CA LEU A 117 1.62 9.40 19.77
C LEU A 117 1.67 8.48 20.99
N ASP A 118 1.16 8.96 22.12
CA ASP A 118 0.95 8.10 23.28
C ASP A 118 -0.02 6.96 23.01
N LYS A 119 0.16 5.80 23.68
CA LYS A 119 -0.77 4.68 23.54
C LYS A 119 -2.19 5.12 23.93
N SER A 120 -2.33 6.03 24.90
CA SER A 120 -3.61 6.64 25.30
C SER A 120 -4.23 7.60 24.27
N ARG A 121 -3.50 7.95 23.21
CA ARG A 121 -3.93 8.88 22.16
C ARG A 121 -3.98 8.22 20.78
N ARG A 122 -4.05 6.89 20.77
CA ARG A 122 -4.01 6.07 19.56
C ARG A 122 -5.10 5.03 19.61
N LYS A 123 -5.64 4.74 18.43
CA LYS A 123 -6.53 3.63 18.15
C LYS A 123 -5.89 2.71 17.13
N ASN A 124 -6.21 1.43 17.25
CA ASN A 124 -5.80 0.39 16.32
C ASN A 124 -6.93 0.18 15.31
N VAL A 125 -6.67 0.45 14.03
CA VAL A 125 -7.65 0.31 12.95
C VAL A 125 -7.36 -0.97 12.16
N PRO A 126 -8.25 -1.97 12.18
CA PRO A 126 -8.08 -3.16 11.35
C PRO A 126 -8.31 -2.81 9.88
N THR A 127 -7.53 -3.40 8.98
CA THR A 127 -7.58 -3.09 7.55
C THR A 127 -7.75 -4.36 6.71
N PRO A 128 -8.60 -4.34 5.67
CA PRO A 128 -8.78 -5.50 4.79
C PRO A 128 -7.52 -5.82 3.98
N ILE A 129 -6.71 -4.80 3.66
CA ILE A 129 -5.53 -4.93 2.78
C ILE A 129 -4.48 -5.93 3.28
N ASN A 130 -4.33 -6.07 4.59
CA ASN A 130 -3.44 -7.06 5.21
C ASN A 130 -4.23 -8.22 5.84
N GLY A 131 -5.41 -8.52 5.32
CA GLY A 131 -6.25 -9.61 5.80
C GLY A 131 -6.69 -9.46 7.26
N TYR A 132 -6.77 -8.22 7.76
CA TYR A 132 -7.07 -7.91 9.16
C TYR A 132 -6.05 -8.48 10.18
N GLN A 133 -4.85 -8.87 9.75
CA GLN A 133 -3.87 -9.55 10.59
C GLN A 133 -3.24 -8.61 11.63
N TRP A 134 -2.80 -7.41 11.22
CA TRP A 134 -2.16 -6.43 12.11
C TRP A 134 -2.85 -5.05 12.00
N PRO A 135 -3.45 -4.53 13.08
CA PRO A 135 -4.15 -3.26 13.00
C PRO A 135 -3.18 -2.08 12.93
N VAL A 136 -3.59 -1.01 12.24
CA VAL A 136 -2.79 0.22 12.07
C VAL A 136 -2.97 1.13 13.27
N PRO A 137 -1.91 1.43 14.03
CA PRO A 137 -1.99 2.36 15.15
C PRO A 137 -1.98 3.80 14.62
N ILE A 138 -3.12 4.47 14.69
CA ILE A 138 -3.28 5.87 14.24
C ILE A 138 -3.74 6.76 15.39
N PRO A 139 -3.52 8.09 15.33
CA PRO A 139 -4.11 9.01 16.28
C PRO A 139 -5.64 8.86 16.37
N ASP A 140 -6.21 9.06 17.55
CA ASP A 140 -7.66 8.92 17.76
C ASP A 140 -8.48 9.88 16.88
N ASP A 141 -7.92 11.05 16.61
CA ASP A 141 -8.46 12.12 15.77
C ASP A 141 -8.17 11.94 14.27
N SER A 142 -7.46 10.87 13.86
CA SER A 142 -7.12 10.61 12.46
C SER A 142 -8.04 9.59 11.78
N ASN A 143 -8.03 9.61 10.44
CA ASN A 143 -8.78 8.70 9.58
C ASN A 143 -7.93 8.29 8.35
N LEU A 144 -7.79 6.98 8.10
CA LEU A 144 -7.03 6.42 6.99
C LEU A 144 -7.58 6.86 5.61
N ASP A 145 -8.89 7.03 5.47
CA ASP A 145 -9.49 7.50 4.21
C ASP A 145 -9.10 8.96 3.90
N LEU A 146 -9.00 9.80 4.94
CA LEU A 146 -8.57 11.19 4.77
C LEU A 146 -7.09 11.27 4.40
N ILE A 147 -6.26 10.43 5.02
CA ILE A 147 -4.83 10.30 4.68
C ILE A 147 -4.68 9.81 3.24
N ARG A 148 -5.46 8.81 2.82
CA ARG A 148 -5.52 8.34 1.43
C ARG A 148 -5.87 9.47 0.46
N ILE A 149 -6.91 10.25 0.76
CA ILE A 149 -7.31 11.42 -0.04
C ILE A 149 -6.17 12.45 -0.14
N GLU A 150 -5.48 12.70 0.97
CA GLU A 150 -4.33 13.59 1.00
C GLU A 150 -3.19 13.10 0.11
N MET A 151 -2.83 11.81 0.18
CA MET A 151 -1.78 11.23 -0.68
C MET A 151 -2.12 11.41 -2.15
N LEU A 152 -3.39 11.16 -2.51
CA LEU A 152 -3.88 11.31 -3.88
C LEU A 152 -3.84 12.78 -4.35
N ASN A 153 -4.15 13.73 -3.46
CA ASN A 153 -4.03 15.16 -3.77
C ASN A 153 -2.56 15.60 -3.92
N LEU A 154 -1.63 14.96 -3.20
CA LEU A 154 -0.19 15.21 -3.30
C LEU A 154 0.45 14.62 -4.56
N GLY A 155 -0.28 13.79 -5.31
CA GLY A 155 0.12 13.23 -6.60
C GLY A 155 0.28 11.71 -6.63
N ALA A 156 0.05 11.01 -5.52
CA ALA A 156 0.06 9.56 -5.53
C ALA A 156 -1.03 9.05 -6.48
N GLU A 157 -0.69 8.10 -7.34
CA GLU A 157 -1.66 7.57 -8.30
C GLU A 157 -2.62 6.57 -7.64
N TYR A 158 -2.09 5.77 -6.70
CA TYR A 158 -2.81 4.74 -5.96
C TYR A 158 -2.34 4.78 -4.52
N ALA A 159 -3.23 5.22 -3.64
CA ALA A 159 -2.96 5.28 -2.20
C ALA A 159 -3.71 4.15 -1.51
N TRP A 160 -3.31 2.91 -1.79
CA TRP A 160 -3.54 1.86 -0.82
C TRP A 160 -2.54 2.10 0.29
N LEU A 161 -3.05 2.39 1.49
CA LEU A 161 -2.23 2.43 2.68
C LEU A 161 -1.93 0.98 3.01
N ASP A 162 -1.05 0.37 2.22
CA ASP A 162 -0.43 -0.89 2.58
C ASP A 162 0.52 -0.61 3.72
N VAL A 163 0.34 -1.36 4.80
CA VAL A 163 0.81 -0.94 6.11
C VAL A 163 2.17 -1.56 6.35
N LEU A 164 3.18 -1.00 5.72
CA LEU A 164 4.56 -1.16 6.19
C LEU A 164 4.83 -0.22 7.38
N CYS A 165 3.91 -0.17 8.36
CA CYS A 165 4.25 0.41 9.64
C CYS A 165 5.13 -0.60 10.37
N LEU A 166 6.44 -0.32 10.43
CA LEU A 166 7.47 -1.11 11.13
C LEU A 166 7.16 -1.46 12.60
N ARG A 167 6.03 -1.04 13.18
CA ARG A 167 5.67 -1.22 14.60
C ARG A 167 4.18 -1.41 14.88
N GLN A 168 3.47 -2.22 14.10
CA GLN A 168 2.13 -2.67 14.50
C GLN A 168 2.28 -3.67 15.66
N GLU A 169 1.52 -3.51 16.75
CA GLU A 169 1.51 -4.42 17.92
C GLU A 169 0.12 -5.06 18.05
N GLY A 170 0.06 -6.33 18.48
CA GLY A 170 -1.20 -6.97 18.89
C GLY A 170 -2.11 -7.52 17.77
N GLY A 171 -1.52 -8.23 16.80
CA GLY A 171 -2.25 -8.92 15.73
C GLY A 171 -2.04 -10.44 15.73
N GLN A 172 -2.61 -11.14 14.75
CA GLN A 172 -2.35 -12.57 14.52
C GLN A 172 -0.88 -12.79 14.08
N ASP A 173 -0.33 -13.98 14.30
CA ASP A 173 1.03 -14.35 13.85
C ASP A 173 2.15 -13.38 14.29
N GLU A 174 2.03 -12.83 15.50
CA GLU A 174 2.98 -11.85 16.07
C GLU A 174 4.43 -12.39 16.20
N ASP A 175 4.60 -13.71 16.19
CA ASP A 175 5.89 -14.40 16.16
C ASP A 175 6.63 -14.26 14.82
N LEU A 176 5.91 -14.23 13.69
CA LEU A 176 6.50 -13.99 12.36
C LEU A 176 7.08 -12.57 12.26
N ARG A 177 6.42 -11.60 12.90
CA ARG A 177 6.79 -10.18 12.87
C ARG A 177 8.18 -9.90 13.42
N ALA A 178 8.63 -10.66 14.42
CA ALA A 178 9.98 -10.49 14.96
C ALA A 178 11.06 -10.85 13.92
N GLY A 179 10.77 -11.84 13.07
CA GLY A 179 11.63 -12.23 11.95
C GLY A 179 11.61 -11.18 10.83
N GLU A 180 10.42 -10.68 10.47
CA GLU A 180 10.27 -9.62 9.47
C GLU A 180 10.99 -8.34 9.89
N TRP A 181 10.81 -7.87 11.13
CA TRP A 181 11.50 -6.66 11.62
C TRP A 181 13.01 -6.78 11.63
N MET A 182 13.55 -7.98 11.86
CA MET A 182 14.99 -8.21 11.81
C MET A 182 15.57 -7.95 10.40
N LEU A 183 14.76 -8.18 9.36
CA LEU A 183 15.13 -7.91 7.96
C LEU A 183 14.72 -6.50 7.52
N ASP A 184 13.51 -6.07 7.87
CA ASP A 184 12.90 -4.84 7.38
C ASP A 184 13.52 -3.61 8.02
N VAL A 185 13.74 -3.58 9.35
CA VAL A 185 14.28 -2.39 10.02
C VAL A 185 15.65 -1.98 9.47
N PRO A 186 16.60 -2.92 9.22
CA PRO A 186 17.88 -2.56 8.60
C PRO A 186 17.78 -2.14 7.13
N THR A 187 16.78 -2.63 6.39
CA THR A 187 16.67 -2.44 4.93
C THR A 187 15.64 -1.38 4.51
N ILE A 188 14.82 -0.87 5.46
CA ILE A 188 13.70 0.03 5.17
C ILE A 188 14.13 1.31 4.47
N GLY A 189 15.37 1.75 4.67
CA GLY A 189 15.90 2.94 4.00
C GLY A 189 15.73 2.88 2.49
N ASN A 190 15.87 1.70 1.90
CA ASN A 190 15.70 1.50 0.46
C ASN A 190 14.28 1.81 -0.03
N ALA A 191 13.26 1.66 0.82
CA ALA A 191 11.88 2.02 0.49
C ALA A 191 11.67 3.55 0.42
N TYR A 192 12.49 4.33 1.11
CA TYR A 192 12.38 5.80 1.17
C TYR A 192 13.31 6.53 0.20
N VAL A 193 14.29 5.85 -0.40
CA VAL A 193 15.38 6.50 -1.16
C VAL A 193 14.93 7.08 -2.50
N LYS A 194 14.01 6.41 -3.22
CA LYS A 194 13.72 6.77 -4.63
C LYS A 194 12.51 7.66 -4.82
N GLU A 195 11.49 7.52 -3.99
CA GLU A 195 10.18 8.13 -4.24
C GLU A 195 9.84 9.19 -3.21
N LYS A 196 8.71 9.84 -3.47
CA LYS A 196 8.21 10.91 -2.62
C LYS A 196 7.87 10.40 -1.23
N LEU A 197 8.34 11.14 -0.23
CA LEU A 197 8.10 10.89 1.18
C LEU A 197 7.13 11.93 1.76
N VAL A 198 6.10 11.48 2.47
CA VAL A 198 5.23 12.38 3.25
C VAL A 198 5.50 12.25 4.74
N CYS A 199 5.86 13.36 5.37
CA CYS A 199 6.25 13.43 6.78
C CYS A 199 5.15 14.05 7.66
N TYR A 200 4.70 13.33 8.69
CA TYR A 200 3.78 13.84 9.72
C TYR A 200 4.49 13.95 11.08
N PHE A 201 4.99 15.15 11.38
CA PHE A 201 5.77 15.39 12.61
C PHE A 201 4.96 15.33 13.90
N ASN A 202 3.63 15.46 13.81
CA ASN A 202 2.71 15.53 14.95
C ASN A 202 1.82 14.29 15.13
N GLY A 203 2.14 13.21 14.42
CA GLY A 203 1.31 12.01 14.34
C GLY A 203 0.62 11.90 12.98
N LEU A 204 0.42 10.67 12.53
CA LEU A 204 -0.10 10.34 11.21
C LEU A 204 -1.43 11.08 10.93
N GLY A 205 -1.49 11.85 9.84
CA GLY A 205 -2.67 12.62 9.43
C GLY A 205 -2.92 13.91 10.22
N ARG A 206 -1.98 14.36 11.06
CA ARG A 206 -2.11 15.61 11.84
C ARG A 206 -1.19 16.71 11.30
N PRO A 207 -1.65 17.96 11.20
CA PRO A 207 -0.84 19.08 10.74
C PRO A 207 0.32 19.38 11.69
N LEU A 208 1.36 20.00 11.15
CA LEU A 208 2.42 20.60 11.96
C LEU A 208 1.86 21.80 12.76
N GLU A 209 1.90 21.69 14.08
CA GLU A 209 1.35 22.64 15.04
C GLU A 209 2.37 23.73 15.37
N ARG A 210 1.87 24.93 15.63
CA ARG A 210 2.69 26.05 16.09
C ARG A 210 3.12 25.79 17.54
N GLY A 211 4.43 25.70 17.78
CA GLY A 211 4.99 25.36 19.09
C GLY A 211 5.31 23.87 19.26
N PHE A 212 5.47 23.14 18.15
CA PHE A 212 5.99 21.77 18.14
C PHE A 212 7.23 21.61 19.03
N ASP A 213 7.14 20.71 19.99
CA ASP A 213 8.23 20.36 20.89
C ASP A 213 9.13 19.30 20.23
N SER A 214 10.18 19.77 19.56
CA SER A 214 11.19 18.91 18.94
C SER A 214 12.01 18.11 19.95
N ASP A 215 12.02 18.52 21.22
CA ASP A 215 12.80 17.89 22.29
C ASP A 215 12.06 16.79 23.05
N ASN A 216 10.75 16.67 22.84
CA ASN A 216 9.99 15.53 23.31
C ASN A 216 10.64 14.21 22.88
N GLY A 217 10.78 13.25 23.78
CA GLY A 217 11.37 11.92 23.48
C GLY A 217 10.62 11.12 22.39
N ARG A 218 9.39 11.51 22.03
CA ARG A 218 8.61 10.92 20.93
C ARG A 218 8.55 11.77 19.66
N SER A 219 9.25 12.90 19.68
CA SER A 219 9.48 13.74 18.51
C SER A 219 10.04 12.90 17.38
N TRP A 220 9.55 13.15 16.16
CA TRP A 220 10.08 12.52 14.96
C TRP A 220 11.60 12.68 14.86
N PHE A 221 12.12 13.87 15.21
CA PHE A 221 13.55 14.21 15.17
C PHE A 221 14.43 13.45 16.20
N LYS A 222 13.82 12.81 17.21
CA LYS A 222 14.55 12.04 18.23
C LYS A 222 14.53 10.53 17.93
N ARG A 223 13.93 10.09 16.80
CA ARG A 223 13.92 8.68 16.41
C ARG A 223 15.30 8.26 15.90
N THR A 224 15.81 7.13 16.40
CA THR A 224 17.15 6.61 16.03
C THR A 224 17.29 6.29 14.53
N TRP A 225 16.18 5.99 13.86
CA TRP A 225 16.14 5.54 12.46
C TRP A 225 15.70 6.64 11.48
N THR A 226 15.61 7.89 11.95
CA THR A 226 15.12 9.03 11.15
C THR A 226 15.86 9.17 9.82
N LEU A 227 17.19 8.98 9.83
CA LEU A 227 18.04 9.09 8.63
C LEU A 227 17.69 8.07 7.54
N GLN A 228 17.15 6.90 7.91
CA GLN A 228 16.71 5.88 6.95
C GLN A 228 15.34 6.25 6.34
N GLU A 229 14.52 7.00 7.05
CA GLU A 229 13.19 7.45 6.59
C GLU A 229 13.27 8.85 5.96
N MET A 230 14.37 9.23 5.28
CA MET A 230 14.51 10.51 4.58
C MET A 230 14.68 10.32 3.07
N SER A 231 13.96 11.14 2.30
CA SER A 231 14.09 11.26 0.85
C SER A 231 14.52 12.69 0.49
N HIS A 232 15.18 12.87 -0.66
CA HIS A 232 15.42 14.20 -1.23
C HIS A 232 14.11 14.84 -1.74
N ASP A 233 13.14 14.01 -2.13
CA ASP A 233 11.78 14.42 -2.50
C ASP A 233 10.83 14.13 -1.34
N TRP A 234 10.67 15.11 -0.43
CA TRP A 234 9.78 14.96 0.71
C TRP A 234 8.87 16.18 0.89
N VAL A 235 7.69 15.95 1.47
CA VAL A 235 6.69 16.96 1.77
C VAL A 235 6.13 16.77 3.18
N ILE A 236 5.63 17.86 3.77
CA ILE A 236 4.92 17.80 5.06
C ILE A 236 3.45 17.48 4.78
N GLY A 237 2.92 16.49 5.49
CA GLY A 237 1.49 16.17 5.49
C GLY A 237 0.73 16.75 6.69
N GLY A 238 -0.60 16.76 6.59
CA GLY A 238 -1.54 17.23 7.59
C GLY A 238 -2.04 18.66 7.41
#